data_AF-A0A7X0RKR0-F1
#
_entry.id   AF-A0A7X0RKR0-F1
#
_cell.length_a   1.000
_cell.length_b   1.000
_cell.length_c   1.000
_cell.angle_alpha   90.00
_cell.angle_beta   90.00
_cell.angle_gamma   90.00
#
_symmetry.space_group_name_H-M   'P 1'
#
loop_
_entity.id
_entity.type
_entity.pdbx_description
1 polymer ?
#
loop_
_entity_poly.entity_id
_entity_poly.type
_entity_poly.pdbx_seq_one_letter_code
_entity_poly.pdbx_strand_id
1 'polypeptide(L)'
;MRALIRTTISAAALVTALAGGLTACGDDAGTAADPGASSTAASPSATTSDEPSDEPSDDPGESSSSATSEPAPDGPACDDVWKAGERLARGYQGCVQDGEFVKRDLLGCSSGQRLSRYADHFWAAVGGEIHETESVLDKDRGYRDAVARCRG
;
A
#
# COMPACT_ATOMS: atom_id res chain seq x y z
N MET A 1 -27.28 4.00 26.12
CA MET A 1 -27.88 2.65 26.21
C MET A 1 -27.20 1.80 25.16
N ARG A 2 -26.35 0.84 25.57
CA ARG A 2 -25.52 0.01 24.66
C ARG A 2 -26.38 -1.12 24.09
N ALA A 3 -26.56 -1.16 22.78
CA ALA A 3 -27.26 -2.25 22.10
C ALA A 3 -26.26 -3.37 21.78
N LEU A 4 -26.39 -4.47 22.52
CA LEU A 4 -25.77 -5.76 22.23
C LEU A 4 -26.52 -6.38 21.04
N ILE A 5 -25.88 -6.49 19.87
CA ILE A 5 -26.45 -7.20 18.71
C ILE A 5 -25.66 -8.49 18.49
N ARG A 6 -26.44 -9.55 18.33
CA ARG A 6 -26.16 -10.96 18.60
C ARG A 6 -25.29 -11.59 17.53
N THR A 7 -24.20 -12.20 17.96
CA THR A 7 -23.33 -13.09 17.18
C THR A 7 -24.08 -14.37 16.84
N THR A 8 -24.47 -14.56 15.58
CA THR A 8 -24.98 -15.85 15.08
C THR A 8 -23.80 -16.67 14.58
N ILE A 9 -23.48 -17.72 15.34
CA ILE A 9 -22.49 -18.74 15.02
C ILE A 9 -23.09 -19.66 13.96
N SER A 10 -22.66 -19.53 12.71
CA SER A 10 -22.95 -20.52 11.66
C SER A 10 -21.80 -21.51 11.58
N ALA A 11 -21.97 -22.65 12.24
CA ALA A 11 -21.12 -23.81 12.09
C ALA A 11 -21.42 -24.49 10.74
N ALA A 12 -20.48 -24.43 9.80
CA ALA A 12 -20.46 -25.31 8.64
C ALA A 12 -19.12 -26.07 8.64
N ALA A 13 -19.13 -27.23 9.29
CA ALA A 13 -18.10 -28.23 9.15
C ALA A 13 -18.23 -28.87 7.75
N LEU A 14 -17.20 -28.73 6.92
CA LEU A 14 -17.04 -29.56 5.73
C LEU A 14 -15.64 -30.15 5.75
N VAL A 15 -15.59 -31.40 6.21
CA VAL A 15 -14.44 -32.28 6.17
C VAL A 15 -14.31 -32.80 4.76
N THR A 16 -13.22 -32.46 4.07
CA THR A 16 -12.78 -33.19 2.87
C THR A 16 -11.29 -33.45 3.00
N ALA A 17 -10.97 -34.67 3.45
CA ALA A 17 -9.64 -35.23 3.35
C ALA A 17 -9.40 -35.70 1.90
N LEU A 18 -8.36 -35.20 1.24
CA LEU A 18 -7.72 -35.91 0.13
C LEU A 18 -6.20 -35.82 0.29
N ALA A 19 -5.61 -37.00 0.41
CA ALA A 19 -4.18 -37.26 0.47
C ALA A 19 -3.56 -37.34 -0.94
N GLY A 20 -2.28 -36.98 -1.06
CA GLY A 20 -1.42 -37.24 -2.23
C GLY A 20 -0.85 -35.94 -2.83
N GLY A 21 0.46 -35.73 -3.01
CA GLY A 21 1.63 -36.57 -2.78
C GLY A 21 2.88 -35.68 -2.71
N LEU A 22 3.88 -36.14 -1.95
CA LEU A 22 5.20 -35.52 -1.81
C LEU A 22 6.12 -36.07 -2.90
N THR A 23 6.40 -35.30 -3.96
CA THR A 23 7.54 -35.54 -4.86
C THR A 23 7.99 -34.23 -5.52
N ALA A 24 9.09 -33.64 -5.04
CA ALA A 24 10.15 -33.04 -5.86
C ALA A 24 11.23 -32.45 -4.92
N CYS A 25 12.13 -33.34 -4.50
CA CYS A 25 13.47 -33.00 -4.04
C CYS A 25 14.25 -32.58 -5.29
N GLY A 26 14.73 -31.34 -5.32
CA GLY A 26 15.55 -30.81 -6.40
C GLY A 26 16.75 -30.09 -5.80
N ASP A 27 17.68 -30.90 -5.29
CA ASP A 27 19.06 -30.50 -5.00
C ASP A 27 19.78 -30.25 -6.32
N ASP A 28 20.20 -29.01 -6.58
CA ASP A 28 21.33 -28.77 -7.47
C ASP A 28 22.32 -27.83 -6.78
N ALA A 29 23.41 -28.46 -6.33
CA ALA A 29 24.56 -27.85 -5.73
C ALA A 29 25.45 -27.24 -6.82
N GLY A 30 25.41 -25.91 -6.96
CA GLY A 30 26.38 -25.14 -7.74
C GLY A 30 27.39 -24.45 -6.83
N THR A 31 28.57 -25.04 -6.70
CA THR A 31 29.71 -24.58 -5.89
C THR A 31 30.56 -23.51 -6.60
N ALA A 32 30.98 -22.50 -5.81
CA ALA A 32 32.19 -21.64 -5.93
C ALA A 32 32.31 -20.70 -7.14
N ALA A 33 33.03 -19.57 -7.10
CA ALA A 33 33.59 -18.65 -6.11
C ALA A 33 34.12 -17.46 -6.95
N ASP A 34 34.10 -16.22 -6.45
CA ASP A 34 35.29 -15.41 -6.14
C ASP A 34 34.89 -13.94 -5.83
N PRO A 35 35.64 -13.24 -4.96
CA PRO A 35 35.26 -11.98 -4.34
C PRO A 35 35.81 -10.75 -5.09
N GLY A 36 34.91 -9.89 -5.54
CA GLY A 36 35.26 -8.55 -6.01
C GLY A 36 35.37 -7.57 -4.84
N ALA A 37 36.52 -7.56 -4.18
CA ALA A 37 36.92 -6.45 -3.31
C ALA A 37 37.13 -5.19 -4.16
N SER A 38 36.50 -4.09 -3.79
CA SER A 38 37.05 -2.75 -4.03
C SER A 38 36.48 -1.78 -3.01
N SER A 39 37.31 -1.57 -1.99
CA SER A 39 37.25 -0.48 -1.04
C SER A 39 37.65 0.82 -1.73
N THR A 40 36.85 1.86 -1.59
CA THR A 40 37.27 3.27 -1.69
C THR A 40 36.38 4.05 -0.72
N ALA A 41 36.77 4.19 0.55
CA ALA A 41 37.62 5.24 1.10
C ALA A 41 37.01 6.66 1.00
N ALA A 42 36.62 7.19 2.19
CA ALA A 42 36.87 8.55 2.73
C ALA A 42 36.41 9.76 1.88
N SER A 43 36.03 10.93 2.38
CA SER A 43 35.73 11.56 3.68
C SER A 43 35.18 12.98 3.31
N PRO A 44 34.70 13.81 4.26
CA PRO A 44 33.81 14.94 4.02
C PRO A 44 34.54 16.21 3.55
N SER A 45 33.81 17.08 2.85
CA SER A 45 34.18 18.48 2.64
C SER A 45 33.00 19.39 2.96
N ALA A 46 33.33 20.47 3.65
CA ALA A 46 32.45 21.38 4.36
C ALA A 46 32.10 22.65 3.57
N THR A 47 31.15 23.40 4.12
CA THR A 47 30.95 24.87 4.06
C THR A 47 30.81 25.56 2.70
N THR A 48 29.70 26.27 2.51
CA THR A 48 29.68 27.74 2.66
C THR A 48 28.25 28.28 2.73
N SER A 49 28.06 29.18 3.69
CA SER A 49 26.93 30.11 3.81
C SER A 49 26.75 30.94 2.54
N ASP A 50 25.50 31.30 2.23
CA ASP A 50 25.19 32.62 1.69
C ASP A 50 23.80 33.03 2.20
N GLU A 51 23.82 33.97 3.13
CA GLU A 51 22.68 34.77 3.57
C GLU A 51 22.68 36.01 2.67
N PRO A 52 21.52 36.40 2.12
CA PRO A 52 21.15 37.80 2.27
C PRO A 52 19.78 37.96 2.92
N SER A 53 19.81 38.79 3.96
CA SER A 53 18.69 39.47 4.57
C SER A 53 17.99 40.39 3.56
N ASP A 54 16.67 40.34 3.47
CA ASP A 54 15.82 41.45 3.05
C ASP A 54 14.41 41.30 3.68
N GLU A 55 14.24 41.93 4.84
CA GLU A 55 12.97 42.47 5.35
C GLU A 55 13.08 44.02 5.25
N PRO A 56 12.00 44.82 5.27
CA PRO A 56 10.58 44.50 5.34
C PRO A 56 9.71 45.25 4.31
N SER A 57 8.44 44.89 4.17
CA SER A 57 7.38 45.84 3.78
C SER A 57 6.03 45.39 4.33
N ASP A 58 5.69 45.96 5.48
CA ASP A 58 4.34 46.05 6.03
C ASP A 58 3.45 46.83 5.05
N ASP A 59 2.51 46.14 4.41
CA ASP A 59 1.33 46.73 3.79
C ASP A 59 0.10 46.30 4.61
N PRO A 60 -0.54 47.20 5.40
CA PRO A 60 -1.79 46.90 6.05
C PRO A 60 -2.93 47.04 5.04
N GLY A 61 -2.92 46.18 4.03
CA GLY A 61 -4.03 45.99 3.11
C GLY A 61 -5.09 45.12 3.77
N GLU A 62 -6.15 45.75 4.31
CA GLU A 62 -7.40 45.09 4.67
C GLU A 62 -8.01 44.39 3.43
N SER A 63 -7.52 43.19 3.12
CA SER A 63 -8.16 42.30 2.17
C SER A 63 -9.00 41.33 2.96
N SER A 64 -10.31 41.62 2.99
CA SER A 64 -11.35 40.65 3.29
C SER A 64 -11.02 39.36 2.55
N SER A 65 -10.50 38.37 3.29
CA SER A 65 -10.21 37.04 2.78
C SER A 65 -11.54 36.40 2.46
N SER A 66 -12.03 36.65 1.25
CA SER A 66 -13.01 35.77 0.62
C SER A 66 -12.32 34.43 0.56
N ALA A 67 -12.74 33.50 1.41
CA ALA A 67 -12.25 32.13 1.40
C ALA A 67 -12.53 31.57 0.01
N THR A 68 -11.52 31.60 -0.86
CA THR A 68 -11.50 30.83 -2.10
C THR A 68 -11.61 29.39 -1.66
N SER A 69 -12.83 28.85 -1.70
CA SER A 69 -13.06 27.43 -1.44
C SER A 69 -12.34 26.68 -2.55
N GLU A 70 -11.19 26.11 -2.22
CA GLU A 70 -10.47 25.20 -3.11
C GLU A 70 -11.46 24.11 -3.54
N PRO A 71 -11.55 23.79 -4.84
CA PRO A 71 -12.45 22.74 -5.30
C PRO A 71 -12.08 21.44 -4.56
N ALA A 72 -13.07 20.82 -3.93
CA ALA A 72 -12.86 19.56 -3.24
C ALA A 72 -12.25 18.55 -4.21
N PRO A 73 -11.28 17.73 -3.78
CA PRO A 73 -10.67 16.74 -4.66
C PRO A 73 -11.73 15.81 -5.24
N ASP A 74 -11.69 15.61 -6.55
CA ASP A 74 -12.58 14.69 -7.25
C ASP A 74 -12.20 13.23 -6.93
N GLY A 75 -13.15 12.45 -6.38
CA GLY A 75 -12.98 11.02 -6.19
C GLY A 75 -13.99 10.40 -5.22
N PRO A 76 -14.12 9.06 -5.22
CA PRO A 76 -14.91 8.35 -4.21
C PRO A 76 -14.21 8.39 -2.84
N ALA A 77 -14.97 8.31 -1.75
CA ALA A 77 -14.38 8.16 -0.41
C ALA A 77 -13.63 6.83 -0.30
N CYS A 78 -12.53 6.80 0.44
CA CYS A 78 -11.72 5.59 0.58
C CYS A 78 -12.49 4.42 1.23
N ASP A 79 -13.28 4.69 2.27
CA ASP A 79 -14.12 3.69 2.95
C ASP A 79 -15.24 3.13 2.05
N ASP A 80 -15.66 3.88 1.02
CA ASP A 80 -16.64 3.40 0.05
C ASP A 80 -16.04 2.45 -0.98
N VAL A 81 -14.74 2.58 -1.27
CA VAL A 81 -14.02 1.74 -2.23
C VAL A 81 -13.42 0.51 -1.57
N TRP A 82 -12.77 0.67 -0.42
CA TRP A 82 -12.01 -0.38 0.24
C TRP A 82 -12.85 -1.16 1.24
N LYS A 83 -13.69 -2.06 0.72
CA LYS A 83 -14.53 -2.97 1.50
C LYS A 83 -14.12 -4.41 1.24
N ALA A 84 -13.90 -5.18 2.30
CA ALA A 84 -13.55 -6.59 2.19
C ALA A 84 -14.61 -7.37 1.38
N GLY A 85 -14.15 -8.23 0.46
CA GLY A 85 -15.00 -9.03 -0.41
C GLY A 85 -15.61 -8.29 -1.61
N GLU A 86 -15.51 -6.95 -1.66
CA GLU A 86 -15.92 -6.17 -2.83
C GLU A 86 -14.86 -6.21 -3.92
N ARG A 87 -15.22 -5.77 -5.13
CA ARG A 87 -14.30 -5.73 -6.27
C ARG A 87 -13.71 -4.35 -6.47
N LEU A 88 -12.39 -4.23 -6.44
CA LEU A 88 -11.69 -3.00 -6.76
C LEU A 88 -11.87 -2.66 -8.24
N ALA A 89 -12.34 -1.45 -8.56
CA ALA A 89 -12.56 -1.05 -9.94
C ALA A 89 -11.27 -1.14 -10.79
N ARG A 90 -11.39 -1.64 -12.02
CA ARG A 90 -10.24 -1.75 -12.97
C ARG A 90 -9.55 -0.41 -13.23
N GLY A 91 -10.33 0.66 -13.21
CA GLY A 91 -9.87 2.04 -13.41
C GLY A 91 -9.57 2.81 -12.13
N TYR A 92 -9.59 2.18 -10.95
CA TYR A 92 -9.35 2.85 -9.66
C TYR A 92 -8.07 3.68 -9.72
N GLN A 93 -8.08 4.95 -9.35
CA GLN A 93 -6.87 5.81 -9.40
C GLN A 93 -6.39 6.24 -8.02
N GLY A 94 -7.26 6.12 -7.03
CA GLY A 94 -7.13 6.72 -5.72
C GLY A 94 -8.53 7.02 -5.18
N CYS A 95 -8.58 7.53 -3.97
CA CYS A 95 -9.81 7.87 -3.26
C CYS A 95 -9.57 9.10 -2.40
N VAL A 96 -10.64 9.70 -1.90
CA VAL A 96 -10.57 10.84 -1.00
C VAL A 96 -10.63 10.33 0.44
N GLN A 97 -9.68 10.76 1.27
CA GLN A 97 -9.65 10.51 2.70
C GLN A 97 -9.32 11.83 3.41
N ASP A 98 -10.11 12.19 4.42
CA ASP A 98 -9.93 13.43 5.18
C ASP A 98 -9.86 14.71 4.31
N GLY A 99 -10.54 14.70 3.16
CA GLY A 99 -10.56 15.82 2.23
C GLY A 99 -9.32 15.92 1.33
N GLU A 100 -8.44 14.92 1.33
CA GLU A 100 -7.26 14.83 0.45
C GLU A 100 -7.38 13.64 -0.52
N PHE A 101 -6.92 13.84 -1.76
CA PHE A 101 -6.85 12.75 -2.74
C PHE A 101 -5.66 11.83 -2.46
N VAL A 102 -5.93 10.65 -1.93
CA VAL A 102 -4.95 9.59 -1.72
C VAL A 102 -4.77 8.81 -3.02
N LYS A 103 -3.63 9.01 -3.68
CA LYS A 103 -3.24 8.24 -4.86
C LYS A 103 -3.08 6.78 -4.48
N ARG A 104 -3.57 5.86 -5.34
CA ARG A 104 -3.40 4.43 -5.04
C ARG A 104 -1.92 4.04 -5.01
N ASP A 105 -1.59 3.18 -4.06
CA ASP A 105 -0.29 2.53 -3.97
C ASP A 105 -0.29 1.24 -4.79
N LEU A 106 0.60 1.16 -5.79
CA LEU A 106 0.66 0.05 -6.76
C LEU A 106 1.98 -0.71 -6.64
N LEU A 107 1.86 -2.02 -6.52
CA LEU A 107 2.92 -2.98 -6.79
C LEU A 107 2.69 -3.62 -8.17
N GLY A 108 3.69 -3.48 -9.06
CA GLY A 108 3.69 -4.12 -10.37
C GLY A 108 4.10 -5.58 -10.29
N CYS A 109 3.36 -6.45 -10.96
CA CYS A 109 3.67 -7.88 -11.08
C CYS A 109 4.44 -8.19 -12.36
N SER A 110 5.22 -9.28 -12.36
CA SER A 110 5.93 -9.82 -13.54
C SER A 110 4.95 -10.23 -14.65
N SER A 111 3.72 -10.59 -14.29
CA SER A 111 2.61 -10.89 -15.21
C SER A 111 1.99 -9.65 -15.87
N GLY A 112 2.40 -8.44 -15.49
CA GLY A 112 1.77 -7.18 -15.91
C GLY A 112 0.50 -6.82 -15.13
N GLN A 113 0.02 -7.70 -14.24
CA GLN A 113 -1.03 -7.34 -13.28
C GLN A 113 -0.50 -6.31 -12.27
N ARG A 114 -1.41 -5.57 -11.64
CA ARG A 114 -1.07 -4.57 -10.61
C ARG A 114 -1.83 -4.90 -9.33
N LEU A 115 -1.09 -4.99 -8.24
CA LEU A 115 -1.62 -5.15 -6.89
C LEU A 115 -1.70 -3.77 -6.24
N SER A 116 -2.86 -3.40 -5.73
CA SER A 116 -3.08 -2.14 -5.02
C SER A 116 -3.13 -2.40 -3.52
N ARG A 117 -2.60 -1.46 -2.73
CA ARG A 117 -2.62 -1.50 -1.25
C ARG A 117 -3.30 -0.26 -0.70
N TYR A 118 -3.85 -0.39 0.51
CA TYR A 118 -4.45 0.73 1.23
C TYR A 118 -4.44 0.51 2.74
N ALA A 119 -4.18 1.60 3.48
CA ALA A 119 -4.23 1.70 4.94
C ALA A 119 -3.47 0.61 5.74
N ASP A 120 -2.46 -0.05 5.14
CA ASP A 120 -1.68 -1.13 5.75
C ASP A 120 -2.48 -2.39 6.16
N HIS A 121 -3.73 -2.54 5.74
CA HIS A 121 -4.53 -3.74 5.99
C HIS A 121 -5.43 -4.15 4.82
N PHE A 122 -5.52 -3.36 3.75
CA PHE A 122 -6.23 -3.75 2.54
C PHE A 122 -5.28 -4.00 1.37
N TRP A 123 -5.58 -5.04 0.59
CA TRP A 123 -4.92 -5.31 -0.68
C TRP A 123 -5.87 -5.92 -1.70
N ALA A 124 -5.62 -5.64 -2.99
CA ALA A 124 -6.42 -6.19 -4.08
C ALA A 124 -5.63 -6.18 -5.39
N ALA A 125 -5.82 -7.17 -6.26
CA ALA A 125 -5.46 -6.97 -7.66
C ALA A 125 -6.41 -5.93 -8.27
N VAL A 126 -5.92 -5.03 -9.13
CA VAL A 126 -6.78 -4.05 -9.81
C VAL A 126 -7.81 -4.80 -10.67
N GLY A 127 -9.11 -4.58 -10.40
CA GLY A 127 -10.19 -5.34 -11.03
C GLY A 127 -10.58 -6.65 -10.32
N GLY A 128 -9.88 -7.00 -9.23
CA GLY A 128 -10.10 -8.20 -8.42
C GLY A 128 -10.77 -7.90 -7.08
N GLU A 129 -10.91 -8.94 -6.26
CA GLU A 129 -11.48 -8.86 -4.92
C GLU A 129 -10.54 -8.10 -3.96
N ILE A 130 -11.15 -7.36 -3.04
CA ILE A 130 -10.49 -6.64 -1.97
C ILE A 130 -10.41 -7.54 -0.74
N HIS A 131 -9.19 -7.73 -0.25
CA HIS A 131 -8.91 -8.49 0.95
C HIS A 131 -8.52 -7.54 2.06
N GLU A 132 -9.12 -7.74 3.23
CA GLU A 132 -8.75 -7.10 4.49
C GLU A 132 -7.94 -8.07 5.33
N THR A 133 -6.97 -7.55 6.08
CA THR A 133 -6.12 -8.32 6.96
C THR A 133 -6.32 -7.88 8.41
N GLU A 134 -6.39 -8.83 9.35
CA GLU A 134 -6.55 -8.53 10.78
C GLU A 134 -5.29 -7.91 11.40
N SER A 135 -4.15 -8.00 10.70
CA SER A 135 -2.86 -7.46 11.10
C SER A 135 -2.29 -6.54 10.03
N VAL A 136 -1.12 -5.94 10.29
CA VAL A 136 -0.36 -5.21 9.27
C VAL A 136 -0.09 -6.09 8.03
N LEU A 137 -0.21 -5.49 6.85
CA LEU A 137 -0.18 -6.15 5.55
C LEU A 137 1.03 -7.07 5.39
N ASP A 138 2.24 -6.59 5.72
CA ASP A 138 3.49 -7.32 5.55
C ASP A 138 3.61 -8.60 6.39
N LYS A 139 2.76 -8.76 7.41
CA LYS A 139 2.68 -9.97 8.24
C LYS A 139 1.57 -10.92 7.80
N ASP A 140 0.61 -10.43 7.01
CA ASP A 140 -0.47 -11.26 6.51
C ASP A 140 0.05 -12.31 5.52
N ARG A 141 -0.38 -13.55 5.73
CA ARG A 141 0.02 -14.66 4.86
C ARG A 141 -0.59 -14.52 3.47
N GLY A 142 -1.85 -14.09 3.37
CA GLY A 142 -2.55 -13.95 2.09
C GLY A 142 -1.88 -12.92 1.17
N TYR A 143 -1.55 -11.75 1.72
CA TYR A 143 -0.82 -10.69 1.03
C TYR A 143 0.57 -11.16 0.61
N ARG A 144 1.34 -11.77 1.51
CA ARG A 144 2.69 -12.27 1.18
C ARG A 144 2.66 -13.31 0.06
N ASP A 145 1.72 -14.24 0.10
CA ASP A 145 1.53 -15.24 -0.96
C ASP A 145 1.13 -14.56 -2.29
N ALA A 146 0.28 -13.52 -2.25
CA ALA A 146 -0.06 -12.73 -3.42
C ALA A 146 1.14 -11.98 -4.00
N VAL A 147 1.98 -11.36 -3.16
CA VAL A 147 3.22 -10.68 -3.57
C VAL A 147 4.23 -11.64 -4.15
N ALA A 148 4.40 -12.83 -3.57
CA ALA A 148 5.29 -13.86 -4.12
C ALA A 148 4.87 -14.25 -5.53
N ARG A 149 3.59 -14.61 -5.72
CA ARG A 149 3.02 -14.90 -7.05
C ARG A 149 3.11 -13.73 -8.03
N CYS A 150 2.99 -12.51 -7.52
CA CYS A 150 3.11 -11.28 -8.30
C CYS A 150 4.54 -11.08 -8.83
N ARG A 151 5.58 -11.51 -8.10
CA ARG A 151 6.99 -11.29 -8.50
C ARG A 151 7.57 -12.41 -9.35
N GLY A 152 7.02 -13.61 -9.31
CA GLY A 152 7.50 -14.79 -10.03
C GLY A 152 8.28 -15.69 -9.10
#